data_AF-A0A4Q0AVZ3-F1
#
_entry.id   AF-A0A4Q0AVZ3-F1
#
_cell.length_a   1.000
_cell.length_b   1.000
_cell.length_c   1.000
_cell.angle_alpha   90.00
_cell.angle_beta   90.00
_cell.angle_gamma   90.00
#
_symmetry.space_group_name_H-M   'P 1'
#
loop_
_entity.id
_entity.type
_entity.pdbx_description
1 polymer ?
#
loop_
_entity_poly.entity_id
_entity_poly.type
_entity_poly.pdbx_seq_one_letter_code
_entity_poly.pdbx_strand_id
1 'polypeptide(L)'
;MTFVYYISAIDVANVLIPGVLPSTLDYLIVGGGGSGGSAYYSGGGGAGGLLQGTVAFPAKGTSVSITTGTGGASVSGTGSTHGNNGSNSILNIGGTILTAIGGGYGSSGANASGSGGSSGGTGGGGTIGTRTVGQGNLGGTGGPTPPQYGGIAGYAGSGGGAGGAANSTYPPVGGIGIQSSITGTALWYAGGGGGSVYSSVDPGYNGGSGVGGRGADGYGGQAQATNGVNGTGSGGGGASHASTNVSGAGGSGTVILRYQKMYPKSPVLFGNLGTVTTITIGQTDYYVHVFSVGTYNTTV
;
A
#
# COMPACT_ATOMS: atom_id res chain seq x y z
N MET A 1 -46.82 18.95 -56.19
CA MET A 1 -46.86 18.49 -54.78
C MET A 1 -45.43 18.55 -54.25
N THR A 2 -45.15 19.51 -53.37
CA THR A 2 -43.82 19.69 -52.78
C THR A 2 -43.86 19.13 -51.37
N PHE A 3 -43.10 18.07 -51.09
CA PHE A 3 -42.97 17.53 -49.75
C PHE A 3 -41.91 18.35 -49.00
N VAL A 4 -42.35 19.11 -48.00
CA VAL A 4 -41.47 19.77 -47.04
C VAL A 4 -41.23 18.79 -45.89
N TYR A 5 -39.99 18.34 -45.71
CA TYR A 5 -39.60 17.54 -44.56
C TYR A 5 -39.27 18.48 -43.40
N TYR A 6 -40.08 18.45 -42.35
CA TYR A 6 -39.72 19.05 -41.07
C TYR A 6 -38.80 18.10 -40.33
N ILE A 7 -37.51 18.44 -40.22
CA ILE A 7 -36.64 17.83 -39.23
C ILE A 7 -37.04 18.48 -37.90
N SER A 8 -37.87 17.80 -37.11
CA SER A 8 -38.03 18.15 -35.70
C SER A 8 -36.66 18.00 -35.04
N ALA A 9 -36.23 19.03 -34.30
CA ALA A 9 -34.99 19.02 -33.54
C ALA A 9 -34.81 17.67 -32.85
N ILE A 10 -33.71 16.97 -33.18
CA ILE A 10 -33.23 15.87 -32.36
C ILE A 10 -32.89 16.52 -31.01
N ASP A 11 -33.69 16.20 -30.00
CA ASP A 11 -33.32 16.45 -28.62
C ASP A 11 -32.13 15.53 -28.31
N VAL A 12 -30.93 16.09 -28.47
CA VAL A 12 -29.66 15.37 -28.26
C VAL A 12 -29.46 14.97 -26.79
N ALA A 13 -30.37 15.34 -25.89
CA ALA A 13 -30.29 15.00 -24.48
C ALA A 13 -30.70 13.55 -24.16
N ASN A 14 -31.42 12.84 -25.06
CA ASN A 14 -32.02 11.53 -24.72
C ASN A 14 -31.88 10.43 -25.79
N VAL A 15 -30.95 10.56 -26.74
CA VAL A 15 -30.53 9.38 -27.52
C VAL A 15 -29.69 8.50 -26.61
N LEU A 16 -30.28 7.47 -26.00
CA LEU A 16 -29.50 6.37 -25.42
C LEU A 16 -28.75 5.68 -26.56
N ILE A 17 -27.48 6.04 -26.78
CA ILE A 17 -26.59 5.24 -27.64
C ILE A 17 -26.14 4.07 -26.78
N PRO A 18 -26.59 2.83 -27.04
CA PRO A 18 -26.11 1.68 -26.29
C PRO A 18 -24.61 1.49 -26.57
N GLY A 19 -23.77 1.45 -25.53
CA GLY A 19 -22.50 0.72 -25.61
C GLY A 19 -21.26 1.51 -26.03
N VAL A 20 -21.18 2.83 -25.81
CA VAL A 20 -19.87 3.50 -25.86
C VAL A 20 -19.10 3.18 -24.57
N LEU A 21 -18.21 2.20 -24.67
CA LEU A 21 -17.23 1.91 -23.63
C LEU A 21 -16.06 2.91 -23.74
N PRO A 22 -15.41 3.27 -22.61
CA PRO A 22 -14.14 3.98 -22.65
C PRO A 22 -13.11 3.19 -23.48
N SER A 23 -12.11 3.86 -24.02
CA SER A 23 -10.99 3.17 -24.70
C SER A 23 -10.03 2.49 -23.72
N THR A 24 -9.89 3.06 -22.52
CA THR A 24 -8.87 2.66 -21.55
C THR A 24 -9.39 2.61 -20.12
N LEU A 25 -8.73 1.79 -19.32
CA LEU A 25 -8.92 1.66 -17.88
C LEU A 25 -7.58 1.90 -17.19
N ASP A 26 -7.52 2.92 -16.33
CA ASP A 26 -6.39 3.13 -15.44
C ASP A 26 -6.57 2.29 -14.18
N TYR A 27 -5.48 1.72 -13.68
CA TYR A 27 -5.49 0.95 -12.45
C TYR A 27 -4.35 1.33 -11.51
N LEU A 28 -4.62 1.18 -10.22
CA LEU A 28 -3.64 1.15 -9.14
C LEU A 28 -3.98 -0.06 -8.26
N ILE A 29 -3.06 -1.00 -8.11
CA ILE A 29 -3.21 -2.20 -7.30
C ILE A 29 -2.12 -2.15 -6.25
N VAL A 30 -2.49 -2.17 -4.97
CA VAL A 30 -1.56 -2.14 -3.85
C VAL A 30 -1.79 -3.35 -2.96
N GLY A 31 -0.77 -4.17 -2.73
CA GLY A 31 -0.80 -5.27 -1.76
C GLY A 31 -0.91 -4.75 -0.32
N GLY A 32 -1.33 -5.58 0.62
CA GLY A 32 -1.31 -5.21 2.03
C GLY A 32 0.12 -5.12 2.56
N GLY A 33 0.41 -4.16 3.44
CA GLY A 33 1.72 -4.01 4.07
C GLY A 33 1.93 -5.04 5.18
N GLY A 34 3.20 -5.33 5.52
CA GLY A 34 3.55 -6.17 6.67
C GLY A 34 3.54 -5.38 7.99
N SER A 35 3.39 -6.08 9.12
CA SER A 35 3.56 -5.48 10.44
C SER A 35 5.02 -5.41 10.87
N GLY A 36 5.32 -4.54 11.84
CA GLY A 36 6.63 -4.50 12.49
C GLY A 36 6.87 -5.73 13.38
N GLY A 37 8.10 -5.89 13.87
CA GLY A 37 8.42 -6.91 14.88
C GLY A 37 8.01 -6.47 16.30
N SER A 38 7.98 -7.41 17.24
CA SER A 38 7.83 -7.14 18.68
C SER A 38 9.17 -7.23 19.42
N ALA A 39 9.18 -6.71 20.65
CA ALA A 39 10.29 -6.77 21.60
C ALA A 39 11.56 -6.02 21.15
N TYR A 40 12.54 -5.95 22.06
CA TYR A 40 13.81 -5.23 22.00
C TYR A 40 14.26 -4.81 20.57
N TYR A 41 14.14 -3.51 20.28
CA TYR A 41 14.68 -2.85 19.09
C TYR A 41 14.27 -3.55 17.77
N SER A 42 12.97 -3.67 17.55
CA SER A 42 12.41 -4.35 16.37
C SER A 42 12.23 -3.43 15.16
N GLY A 43 12.31 -4.03 13.98
CA GLY A 43 12.20 -3.35 12.70
C GLY A 43 10.76 -3.06 12.28
N GLY A 44 10.60 -2.05 11.43
CA GLY A 44 9.33 -1.75 10.76
C GLY A 44 8.98 -2.77 9.67
N GLY A 45 7.70 -2.97 9.41
CA GLY A 45 7.21 -3.80 8.31
C GLY A 45 7.39 -3.14 6.94
N GLY A 46 7.55 -3.96 5.91
CA GLY A 46 7.63 -3.53 4.51
C GLY A 46 6.27 -3.14 3.94
N ALA A 47 6.28 -2.21 2.99
CA ALA A 47 5.08 -1.89 2.21
C ALA A 47 4.63 -3.07 1.34
N GLY A 48 3.35 -3.16 1.01
CA GLY A 48 2.88 -3.99 -0.08
C GLY A 48 3.42 -3.49 -1.42
N GLY A 49 3.45 -4.38 -2.40
CA GLY A 49 3.80 -4.02 -3.76
C GLY A 49 2.73 -3.17 -4.42
N LEU A 50 3.13 -2.46 -5.47
CA LEU A 50 2.28 -1.51 -6.18
C LEU A 50 2.45 -1.68 -7.68
N LEU A 51 1.33 -1.95 -8.35
CA LEU A 51 1.21 -1.88 -9.80
C LEU A 51 0.34 -0.70 -10.18
N GLN A 52 0.80 0.12 -11.12
CA GLN A 52 -0.03 1.15 -11.73
C GLN A 52 0.19 1.17 -13.24
N GLY A 53 -0.86 1.50 -13.98
CA GLY A 53 -0.78 1.62 -15.42
C GLY A 53 -2.15 1.76 -16.06
N THR A 54 -2.16 1.57 -17.37
CA THR A 54 -3.35 1.67 -18.20
C THR A 54 -3.46 0.42 -19.05
N VAL A 55 -4.67 -0.14 -19.15
CA VAL A 55 -5.01 -1.23 -20.07
C VAL A 55 -6.12 -0.82 -21.02
N ALA A 56 -6.32 -1.60 -22.08
CA ALA A 56 -7.52 -1.50 -22.90
C ALA A 56 -8.76 -1.76 -22.04
N PHE A 57 -9.82 -0.99 -22.26
CA PHE A 57 -11.05 -1.19 -21.51
C PHE A 57 -11.65 -2.57 -21.86
N PRO A 58 -12.08 -3.37 -20.86
CA PRO A 58 -12.66 -4.69 -21.11
C PRO A 58 -13.93 -4.61 -21.96
N ALA A 59 -14.09 -5.56 -22.88
CA ALA A 59 -15.32 -5.68 -23.67
C ALA A 59 -16.52 -6.01 -22.76
N LYS A 60 -17.72 -5.61 -23.18
CA LYS A 60 -18.97 -5.99 -22.49
C LYS A 60 -19.08 -7.52 -22.39
N GLY A 61 -19.49 -8.02 -21.23
CA GLY A 61 -19.53 -9.45 -20.91
C GLY A 61 -18.22 -9.99 -20.33
N THR A 62 -17.16 -9.17 -20.23
CA THR A 62 -15.89 -9.60 -19.63
C THR A 62 -16.04 -9.72 -18.11
N SER A 63 -15.73 -10.90 -17.57
CA SER A 63 -15.66 -11.11 -16.13
C SER A 63 -14.45 -10.39 -15.52
N VAL A 64 -14.69 -9.75 -14.39
CA VAL A 64 -13.68 -9.04 -13.61
C VAL A 64 -13.75 -9.52 -12.18
N SER A 65 -12.62 -9.99 -11.64
CA SER A 65 -12.49 -10.32 -10.23
C SER A 65 -11.37 -9.52 -9.57
N ILE A 66 -11.65 -9.07 -8.36
CA ILE A 66 -10.78 -8.17 -7.59
C ILE A 66 -10.67 -8.74 -6.19
N THR A 67 -9.44 -8.97 -5.75
CA THR A 67 -9.13 -9.32 -4.37
C THR A 67 -8.18 -8.27 -3.81
N THR A 68 -8.44 -7.78 -2.62
CA THR A 68 -7.64 -6.77 -1.95
C THR A 68 -7.00 -7.34 -0.69
N GLY A 69 -5.68 -7.22 -0.61
CA GLY A 69 -4.87 -7.81 0.45
C GLY A 69 -5.09 -7.14 1.81
N THR A 70 -5.21 -7.96 2.86
CA THR A 70 -5.12 -7.50 4.25
C THR A 70 -3.69 -7.06 4.59
N GLY A 71 -3.56 -6.12 5.53
CA GLY A 71 -2.28 -5.86 6.16
C GLY A 71 -1.90 -6.97 7.14
N GLY A 72 -0.61 -7.09 7.45
CA GLY A 72 -0.11 -8.00 8.48
C GLY A 72 -0.60 -7.59 9.86
N ALA A 73 -1.09 -8.54 10.65
CA ALA A 73 -1.57 -8.29 12.01
C ALA A 73 -0.42 -7.85 12.93
N SER A 74 -0.70 -6.96 13.88
CA SER A 74 0.26 -6.61 14.94
C SER A 74 0.64 -7.83 15.76
N VAL A 75 1.91 -7.94 16.11
CA VAL A 75 2.43 -8.90 17.09
C VAL A 75 2.77 -8.21 18.41
N SER A 76 2.67 -8.97 19.50
CA SER A 76 2.99 -8.56 20.86
C SER A 76 3.69 -9.70 21.59
N GLY A 77 4.71 -9.39 22.40
CA GLY A 77 5.38 -10.40 23.22
C GLY A 77 6.72 -9.92 23.75
N THR A 78 7.16 -10.49 24.87
CA THR A 78 8.47 -10.22 25.48
C THR A 78 9.59 -11.06 24.86
N GLY A 79 9.25 -12.14 24.16
CA GLY A 79 10.16 -12.88 23.29
C GLY A 79 10.22 -12.24 21.90
N SER A 80 11.39 -12.20 21.28
CA SER A 80 11.63 -11.66 19.94
C SER A 80 10.66 -12.32 18.94
N THR A 81 9.53 -11.67 18.67
CA THR A 81 8.50 -12.17 17.76
C THR A 81 8.55 -11.33 16.49
N HIS A 82 8.79 -12.01 15.37
CA HIS A 82 8.74 -11.39 14.06
C HIS A 82 7.32 -10.91 13.75
N GLY A 83 7.19 -9.88 12.93
CA GLY A 83 5.89 -9.44 12.45
C GLY A 83 5.22 -10.46 11.52
N ASN A 84 4.09 -10.07 10.97
CA ASN A 84 3.31 -10.83 10.00
C ASN A 84 3.38 -10.18 8.62
N ASN A 85 3.43 -11.00 7.57
CA ASN A 85 3.35 -10.51 6.19
C ASN A 85 1.95 -9.95 5.89
N GLY A 86 1.87 -8.98 4.98
CA GLY A 86 0.62 -8.62 4.34
C GLY A 86 0.22 -9.60 3.25
N SER A 87 -1.03 -9.53 2.81
CA SER A 87 -1.58 -10.37 1.74
C SER A 87 -1.52 -9.67 0.37
N ASN A 88 -1.54 -10.45 -0.70
CA ASN A 88 -1.55 -9.93 -2.07
C ASN A 88 -2.88 -9.25 -2.42
N SER A 89 -2.82 -8.27 -3.33
CA SER A 89 -3.98 -7.75 -4.06
C SER A 89 -3.93 -8.20 -5.51
N ILE A 90 -5.06 -8.59 -6.08
CA ILE A 90 -5.17 -9.21 -7.40
C ILE A 90 -6.30 -8.54 -8.18
N LEU A 91 -6.02 -8.16 -9.42
CA LEU A 91 -7.01 -7.77 -10.42
C LEU A 91 -6.95 -8.75 -11.58
N ASN A 92 -8.06 -9.43 -11.85
CA ASN A 92 -8.21 -10.30 -13.01
C ASN A 92 -9.27 -9.71 -13.95
N ILE A 93 -8.86 -9.35 -15.16
CA ILE A 93 -9.75 -8.83 -16.21
C ILE A 93 -9.69 -9.79 -17.38
N GLY A 94 -10.76 -10.55 -17.61
CA GLY A 94 -10.87 -11.44 -18.76
C GLY A 94 -9.74 -12.47 -18.89
N GLY A 95 -9.15 -12.89 -17.76
CA GLY A 95 -8.01 -13.82 -17.72
C GLY A 95 -6.64 -13.15 -17.62
N THR A 96 -6.53 -11.83 -17.78
CA THR A 96 -5.29 -11.09 -17.51
C THR A 96 -5.19 -10.84 -16.01
N ILE A 97 -4.21 -11.47 -15.35
CA ILE A 97 -4.02 -11.40 -13.90
C ILE A 97 -2.87 -10.45 -13.55
N LEU A 98 -3.19 -9.39 -12.82
CA LEU A 98 -2.25 -8.43 -12.25
C LEU A 98 -2.20 -8.62 -10.73
N THR A 99 -1.04 -9.00 -10.20
CA THR A 99 -0.86 -9.30 -8.78
C THR A 99 0.12 -8.31 -8.16
N ALA A 100 -0.34 -7.53 -7.18
CA ALA A 100 0.51 -6.77 -6.28
C ALA A 100 0.79 -7.59 -5.02
N ILE A 101 2.07 -7.85 -4.74
CA ILE A 101 2.48 -8.77 -3.67
C ILE A 101 2.32 -8.12 -2.29
N GLY A 102 1.97 -8.89 -1.26
CA GLY A 102 1.98 -8.40 0.12
C GLY A 102 3.37 -8.00 0.63
N GLY A 103 3.40 -7.09 1.59
CA GLY A 103 4.62 -6.60 2.22
C GLY A 103 5.21 -7.58 3.22
N GLY A 104 6.54 -7.62 3.31
CA GLY A 104 7.26 -8.42 4.30
C GLY A 104 7.13 -7.88 5.72
N TYR A 105 7.32 -8.74 6.71
CA TYR A 105 7.30 -8.35 8.13
C TYR A 105 8.60 -7.71 8.64
N GLY A 106 8.51 -6.99 9.76
CA GLY A 106 9.63 -6.47 10.54
C GLY A 106 10.27 -7.52 11.45
N SER A 107 11.60 -7.47 11.59
CA SER A 107 12.39 -8.37 12.44
C SER A 107 12.31 -8.00 13.93
N SER A 108 12.69 -8.94 14.81
CA SER A 108 12.73 -8.75 16.27
C SER A 108 14.12 -9.09 16.84
N GLY A 109 14.53 -8.45 17.95
CA GLY A 109 15.89 -8.57 18.50
C GLY A 109 15.95 -9.29 19.85
N ALA A 110 16.91 -10.22 20.00
CA ALA A 110 17.55 -10.59 21.27
C ALA A 110 18.92 -11.27 21.04
N ASN A 111 19.16 -11.93 19.90
CA ASN A 111 20.47 -12.48 19.56
C ASN A 111 20.74 -12.35 18.06
N ALA A 112 21.89 -11.75 17.73
CA ALA A 112 22.34 -11.33 16.40
C ALA A 112 21.49 -10.21 15.75
N SER A 113 22.20 -9.22 15.24
CA SER A 113 21.73 -8.09 14.42
C SER A 113 20.80 -8.55 13.30
N GLY A 114 19.49 -8.61 13.59
CA GLY A 114 18.46 -8.94 12.62
C GLY A 114 18.29 -7.78 11.64
N SER A 115 18.69 -8.01 10.40
CA SER A 115 18.42 -7.19 9.22
C SER A 115 17.00 -6.58 9.29
N GLY A 116 16.86 -5.29 8.97
CA GLY A 116 15.57 -4.59 8.99
C GLY A 116 14.56 -5.16 8.00
N GLY A 117 13.30 -4.74 8.18
CA GLY A 117 12.13 -5.29 7.51
C GLY A 117 12.34 -5.58 6.03
N SER A 118 11.88 -6.75 5.59
CA SER A 118 12.04 -7.15 4.19
C SER A 118 11.38 -6.15 3.25
N SER A 119 11.90 -6.10 2.02
CA SER A 119 11.34 -5.35 0.91
C SER A 119 9.84 -5.58 0.76
N GLY A 120 9.15 -4.60 0.19
CA GLY A 120 7.84 -4.88 -0.39
C GLY A 120 7.95 -6.00 -1.42
N GLY A 121 7.22 -7.09 -1.17
CA GLY A 121 7.17 -8.28 -2.03
C GLY A 121 7.95 -9.53 -1.59
N THR A 122 8.77 -9.51 -0.53
CA THR A 122 9.41 -10.74 -0.01
C THR A 122 9.38 -10.82 1.52
N GLY A 123 9.12 -12.01 2.06
CA GLY A 123 8.93 -12.25 3.50
C GLY A 123 10.17 -11.97 4.34
N GLY A 124 9.95 -11.69 5.63
CA GLY A 124 11.01 -11.43 6.61
C GLY A 124 11.97 -12.60 6.84
N GLY A 125 13.20 -12.27 7.27
CA GLY A 125 14.16 -13.23 7.81
C GLY A 125 15.58 -13.09 7.28
N GLY A 126 16.47 -12.46 8.07
CA GLY A 126 17.92 -12.71 8.10
C GLY A 126 18.78 -12.24 6.93
N THR A 127 18.21 -11.94 5.77
CA THR A 127 18.93 -11.42 4.59
C THR A 127 18.13 -10.26 4.02
N ILE A 128 18.78 -9.26 3.42
CA ILE A 128 18.10 -8.21 2.65
C ILE A 128 17.13 -8.91 1.70
N GLY A 129 15.82 -8.85 1.96
CA GLY A 129 14.82 -9.49 1.12
C GLY A 129 15.01 -9.01 -0.31
N THR A 130 15.07 -9.91 -1.29
CA THR A 130 15.25 -9.49 -2.69
C THR A 130 14.02 -8.68 -3.11
N ARG A 131 14.23 -7.52 -3.73
CA ARG A 131 13.12 -6.74 -4.30
C ARG A 131 12.47 -7.54 -5.43
N THR A 132 11.14 -7.52 -5.52
CA THR A 132 10.47 -7.85 -6.78
C THR A 132 10.61 -6.62 -7.70
N VAL A 133 11.32 -6.78 -8.81
CA VAL A 133 11.56 -5.68 -9.76
C VAL A 133 10.22 -5.06 -10.18
N GLY A 134 10.10 -3.75 -9.98
CA GLY A 134 8.89 -2.97 -10.33
C GLY A 134 7.77 -2.98 -9.28
N GLN A 135 7.94 -3.68 -8.16
CA GLN A 135 6.87 -3.92 -7.17
C GLN A 135 7.28 -3.59 -5.73
N GLY A 136 8.49 -3.10 -5.49
CA GLY A 136 8.97 -2.81 -4.14
C GLY A 136 10.46 -2.50 -4.12
N ASN A 137 10.93 -1.88 -3.04
CA ASN A 137 12.35 -1.68 -2.79
C ASN A 137 12.78 -2.30 -1.46
N LEU A 138 14.10 -2.44 -1.31
CA LEU A 138 14.75 -3.00 -0.14
C LEU A 138 14.46 -2.19 1.12
N GLY A 139 14.29 -2.88 2.25
CA GLY A 139 14.29 -2.25 3.57
C GLY A 139 15.67 -1.79 4.00
N GLY A 140 15.72 -1.02 5.07
CA GLY A 140 16.95 -0.50 5.67
C GLY A 140 17.62 -1.58 6.50
N THR A 141 18.94 -1.67 6.45
CA THR A 141 19.71 -2.53 7.35
C THR A 141 19.71 -1.96 8.77
N GLY A 142 19.57 -2.81 9.79
CA GLY A 142 19.92 -2.40 11.15
C GLY A 142 21.43 -2.11 11.24
N GLY A 143 21.85 -1.21 12.13
CA GLY A 143 23.27 -0.84 12.22
C GLY A 143 24.13 -1.87 12.98
N PRO A 144 25.47 -1.76 12.86
CA PRO A 144 26.41 -2.63 13.56
C PRO A 144 26.41 -2.39 15.09
N THR A 145 26.61 -3.45 15.88
CA THR A 145 26.97 -3.40 17.31
C THR A 145 28.50 -3.35 17.46
N PRO A 146 29.19 -2.35 18.11
CA PRO A 146 29.68 -2.44 19.52
C PRO A 146 30.18 -1.08 20.18
N PRO A 147 30.84 -1.02 21.38
CA PRO A 147 30.66 -1.74 22.63
C PRO A 147 29.77 -0.95 23.63
N GLN A 148 29.44 -1.61 24.74
CA GLN A 148 28.76 -1.04 25.89
C GLN A 148 29.49 0.22 26.40
N TYR A 149 28.69 1.22 26.80
CA TYR A 149 29.09 2.48 27.44
C TYR A 149 29.65 3.56 26.50
N GLY A 150 28.76 4.44 25.99
CA GLY A 150 29.18 5.67 25.32
C GLY A 150 28.17 6.37 24.40
N GLY A 151 27.01 5.77 24.09
CA GLY A 151 26.04 6.30 23.11
C GLY A 151 26.58 6.10 21.69
N ILE A 152 26.04 5.27 20.81
CA ILE A 152 24.65 5.05 20.44
C ILE A 152 24.65 3.65 19.79
N ALA A 153 24.11 2.61 20.45
CA ALA A 153 24.27 1.21 20.02
C ALA A 153 22.91 0.52 19.83
N GLY A 154 22.74 -0.20 18.71
CA GLY A 154 21.61 -1.10 18.41
C GLY A 154 20.38 -0.41 17.80
N TYR A 155 20.31 -0.36 16.48
CA TYR A 155 19.15 0.25 15.81
C TYR A 155 18.47 -0.75 14.89
N ALA A 156 17.16 -0.81 15.05
CA ALA A 156 16.29 -1.60 14.21
C ALA A 156 16.31 -1.07 12.77
N GLY A 157 16.33 -1.95 11.79
CA GLY A 157 16.20 -1.51 10.41
C GLY A 157 14.73 -1.20 10.04
N SER A 158 14.53 -0.35 9.05
CA SER A 158 13.21 0.09 8.58
C SER A 158 12.68 -0.76 7.42
N GLY A 159 11.36 -0.71 7.21
CA GLY A 159 10.73 -1.34 6.06
C GLY A 159 10.94 -0.55 4.77
N GLY A 160 11.12 -1.26 3.65
CA GLY A 160 11.22 -0.65 2.33
C GLY A 160 9.86 -0.17 1.80
N GLY A 161 9.88 0.83 0.92
CA GLY A 161 8.68 1.34 0.24
C GLY A 161 8.71 1.10 -1.28
N ALA A 162 7.57 1.22 -1.96
CA ALA A 162 7.49 0.98 -3.41
C ALA A 162 8.24 2.01 -4.28
N GLY A 163 8.41 3.25 -3.80
CA GLY A 163 9.08 4.33 -4.54
C GLY A 163 10.49 4.69 -4.05
N GLY A 164 11.02 3.95 -3.09
CA GLY A 164 12.40 4.10 -2.65
C GLY A 164 12.77 3.07 -1.59
N ALA A 165 14.04 2.65 -1.59
CA ALA A 165 14.58 1.87 -0.50
C ALA A 165 14.46 2.66 0.82
N ALA A 166 14.37 1.96 1.94
CA ALA A 166 14.57 2.63 3.22
C ALA A 166 16.02 3.15 3.29
N ASN A 167 16.24 4.24 4.03
CA ASN A 167 17.58 4.79 4.18
C ASN A 167 18.47 3.76 4.90
N SER A 168 19.59 3.37 4.27
CA SER A 168 20.58 2.45 4.84
C SER A 168 21.54 3.14 5.81
N THR A 169 21.55 4.48 5.82
CA THR A 169 22.32 5.33 6.73
C THR A 169 21.37 5.98 7.74
N TYR A 170 21.83 6.14 8.97
CA TYR A 170 21.04 6.77 10.03
C TYR A 170 20.36 8.08 9.58
N PRO A 171 19.04 8.25 9.82
CA PRO A 171 18.13 7.38 10.58
C PRO A 171 17.32 6.32 9.77
N PRO A 172 16.89 5.18 10.38
CA PRO A 172 16.07 4.13 9.76
C PRO A 172 14.60 4.57 9.56
N VAL A 173 14.39 5.48 8.62
CA VAL A 173 13.07 5.92 8.13
C VAL A 173 12.54 4.90 7.13
N GLY A 174 11.23 4.65 7.16
CA GLY A 174 10.57 3.78 6.18
C GLY A 174 10.66 4.33 4.75
N GLY A 175 10.74 3.46 3.75
CA GLY A 175 10.84 3.88 2.35
C GLY A 175 9.62 4.71 1.90
N ILE A 176 9.84 5.74 1.09
CA ILE A 176 8.88 6.84 0.81
C ILE A 176 7.55 6.38 0.15
N GLY A 177 7.52 5.25 -0.53
CA GLY A 177 6.34 4.82 -1.30
C GLY A 177 6.16 5.60 -2.60
N ILE A 178 5.02 5.44 -3.28
CA ILE A 178 4.72 6.08 -4.58
C ILE A 178 3.53 7.00 -4.41
N GLN A 179 3.62 8.20 -4.97
CA GLN A 179 2.49 9.12 -5.05
C GLN A 179 1.67 8.81 -6.32
N SER A 180 0.36 8.69 -6.18
CA SER A 180 -0.58 8.50 -7.30
C SER A 180 -1.75 9.46 -7.21
N SER A 181 -2.15 10.02 -8.36
CA SER A 181 -3.31 10.90 -8.50
C SER A 181 -4.54 10.18 -9.07
N ILE A 182 -4.58 8.85 -8.97
CA ILE A 182 -5.65 8.04 -9.57
C ILE A 182 -7.05 8.41 -9.05
N THR A 183 -7.16 8.91 -7.81
CA THR A 183 -8.40 9.38 -7.20
C THR A 183 -8.71 10.87 -7.46
N GLY A 184 -7.92 11.55 -8.31
CA GLY A 184 -8.08 12.98 -8.61
C GLY A 184 -7.25 13.91 -7.72
N THR A 185 -6.78 13.43 -6.58
CA THR A 185 -5.83 14.12 -5.70
C THR A 185 -4.59 13.26 -5.48
N ALA A 186 -3.41 13.87 -5.36
CA ALA A 186 -2.18 13.15 -5.16
C ALA A 186 -2.10 12.56 -3.74
N LEU A 187 -2.14 11.23 -3.64
CA LEU A 187 -2.06 10.47 -2.39
C LEU A 187 -0.85 9.54 -2.40
N TRP A 188 -0.32 9.24 -1.22
CA TRP A 188 0.82 8.32 -1.07
C TRP A 188 0.35 6.89 -0.81
N TYR A 189 1.01 5.93 -1.45
CA TYR A 189 0.77 4.51 -1.33
C TYR A 189 2.08 3.76 -1.13
N ALA A 190 2.00 2.59 -0.51
CA ALA A 190 3.09 1.65 -0.31
C ALA A 190 4.35 2.28 0.34
N GLY A 191 4.15 3.09 1.39
CA GLY A 191 5.21 3.58 2.26
C GLY A 191 5.64 2.53 3.30
N GLY A 192 6.94 2.37 3.53
CA GLY A 192 7.48 1.42 4.51
C GLY A 192 7.31 1.89 5.95
N GLY A 193 7.34 0.98 6.92
CA GLY A 193 7.30 1.31 8.35
C GLY A 193 8.67 1.76 8.89
N GLY A 194 8.67 2.65 9.87
CA GLY A 194 9.87 3.08 10.59
C GLY A 194 10.32 2.06 11.64
N GLY A 195 11.63 1.99 11.87
CA GLY A 195 12.23 1.20 12.94
C GLY A 195 12.11 1.88 14.31
N SER A 196 12.18 1.08 15.38
CA SER A 196 12.30 1.58 16.75
C SER A 196 13.72 2.08 17.08
N VAL A 197 13.87 2.76 18.22
CA VAL A 197 15.15 3.30 18.70
C VAL A 197 15.56 2.75 20.08
N TYR A 198 16.85 2.81 20.40
CA TYR A 198 17.41 2.36 21.69
C TYR A 198 17.36 3.43 22.78
N SER A 199 17.82 4.64 22.45
CA SER A 199 18.11 5.73 23.40
C SER A 199 16.88 6.20 24.19
N SER A 200 17.08 6.54 25.45
CA SER A 200 16.01 6.76 26.43
C SER A 200 15.18 8.04 26.26
N VAL A 201 15.49 8.84 25.25
CA VAL A 201 14.87 10.15 24.98
C VAL A 201 14.61 10.41 23.50
N ASP A 202 14.94 9.47 22.61
CA ASP A 202 14.79 9.71 21.18
C ASP A 202 13.41 9.26 20.68
N PRO A 203 12.75 10.09 19.84
CA PRO A 203 11.51 9.69 19.19
C PRO A 203 11.78 8.54 18.21
N GLY A 204 10.88 7.55 18.17
CA GLY A 204 10.89 6.54 17.11
C GLY A 204 10.75 7.16 15.71
N TYR A 205 11.28 6.50 14.69
CA TYR A 205 11.37 7.07 13.34
C TYR A 205 10.07 6.91 12.55
N ASN A 206 9.78 7.92 11.74
CA ASN A 206 8.58 7.93 10.90
C ASN A 206 8.62 6.84 9.84
N GLY A 207 7.45 6.31 9.49
CA GLY A 207 7.28 5.56 8.26
C GLY A 207 7.26 6.50 7.03
N GLY A 208 7.30 5.90 5.85
CA GLY A 208 7.37 6.63 4.58
C GLY A 208 6.13 7.50 4.33
N SER A 209 6.37 8.75 3.91
CA SER A 209 5.37 9.71 3.43
C SER A 209 4.13 9.92 4.31
N GLY A 210 4.26 9.70 5.62
CA GLY A 210 3.15 9.84 6.56
C GLY A 210 2.08 8.76 6.48
N VAL A 211 2.26 7.74 5.62
CA VAL A 211 1.36 6.58 5.53
C VAL A 211 1.94 5.35 6.23
N GLY A 212 3.27 5.22 6.26
CA GLY A 212 3.94 4.17 7.02
C GLY A 212 3.84 4.37 8.52
N GLY A 213 3.70 3.27 9.25
CA GLY A 213 3.71 3.26 10.71
C GLY A 213 5.05 3.75 11.26
N ARG A 214 4.99 4.61 12.27
CA ARG A 214 6.16 5.11 13.01
C ARG A 214 6.63 4.05 14.00
N GLY A 215 7.93 3.86 14.13
CA GLY A 215 8.50 3.00 15.16
C GLY A 215 8.26 3.55 16.58
N ALA A 216 8.33 2.69 17.58
CA ALA A 216 8.21 3.09 18.98
C ALA A 216 9.43 3.89 19.47
N ASP A 217 9.21 4.75 20.47
CA ASP A 217 10.28 5.48 21.18
C ASP A 217 11.20 4.53 21.96
N GLY A 218 12.40 4.97 22.32
CA GLY A 218 13.36 4.12 23.05
C GLY A 218 13.06 3.93 24.54
N TYR A 219 14.03 3.42 25.30
CA TYR A 219 13.85 3.01 26.69
C TYR A 219 13.41 4.17 27.61
N GLY A 220 12.15 4.22 28.03
CA GLY A 220 11.61 5.32 28.85
C GLY A 220 10.76 6.35 28.07
N GLY A 221 10.77 6.26 26.73
CA GLY A 221 9.78 6.91 25.88
C GLY A 221 8.40 6.25 26.02
N GLN A 222 7.34 7.04 25.87
CA GLN A 222 5.96 6.59 26.09
C GLN A 222 5.21 6.27 24.78
N ALA A 223 5.69 6.72 23.61
CA ALA A 223 4.97 6.49 22.36
C ALA A 223 5.22 5.08 21.80
N GLN A 224 4.12 4.37 21.55
CA GLN A 224 4.13 3.06 20.93
C GLN A 224 4.30 3.15 19.40
N ALA A 225 4.66 2.02 18.79
CA ALA A 225 4.67 1.89 17.35
C ALA A 225 3.27 2.12 16.79
N THR A 226 3.17 2.75 15.62
CA THR A 226 1.87 3.01 14.98
C THR A 226 1.65 2.09 13.79
N ASN A 227 0.38 1.85 13.49
CA ASN A 227 -0.04 1.08 12.32
C ASN A 227 0.27 1.85 11.03
N GLY A 228 0.46 1.11 9.94
CA GLY A 228 0.34 1.67 8.61
C GLY A 228 -1.11 2.11 8.33
N VAL A 229 -1.28 3.11 7.47
CA VAL A 229 -2.60 3.63 7.08
C VAL A 229 -3.32 2.60 6.19
N ASN A 230 -4.52 2.19 6.59
CA ASN A 230 -5.35 1.28 5.80
C ASN A 230 -5.71 1.86 4.43
N GLY A 231 -5.78 0.99 3.43
CA GLY A 231 -6.03 1.36 2.03
C GLY A 231 -4.81 1.92 1.30
N THR A 232 -3.65 1.98 1.95
CA THR A 232 -2.41 2.45 1.33
C THR A 232 -1.37 1.35 1.11
N GLY A 233 -1.59 0.15 1.66
CA GLY A 233 -0.61 -0.94 1.64
C GLY A 233 0.69 -0.63 2.39
N SER A 234 0.70 0.35 3.28
CA SER A 234 1.90 0.77 4.00
C SER A 234 2.32 -0.20 5.11
N GLY A 235 3.61 -0.29 5.42
CA GLY A 235 4.11 -1.12 6.52
C GLY A 235 3.86 -0.53 7.92
N GLY A 236 3.77 -1.38 8.94
CA GLY A 236 3.63 -0.97 10.34
C GLY A 236 4.96 -0.66 11.04
N GLY A 237 4.94 0.15 12.10
CA GLY A 237 6.16 0.50 12.86
C GLY A 237 6.69 -0.64 13.74
N GLY A 238 8.00 -0.65 14.00
CA GLY A 238 8.63 -1.59 14.93
C GLY A 238 8.44 -1.20 16.41
N ALA A 239 8.18 -2.17 17.28
CA ALA A 239 8.13 -2.01 18.72
C ALA A 239 9.52 -1.80 19.37
N SER A 240 9.52 -1.21 20.56
CA SER A 240 10.69 -1.00 21.42
C SER A 240 10.46 -1.61 22.80
N HIS A 241 11.31 -1.25 23.78
CA HIS A 241 11.32 -1.73 25.16
C HIS A 241 10.13 -1.26 26.04
N ALA A 242 9.09 -0.65 25.45
CA ALA A 242 7.93 -0.15 26.17
C ALA A 242 7.06 -1.27 26.79
N SER A 243 6.27 -0.94 27.82
CA SER A 243 5.54 -1.87 28.71
C SER A 243 4.60 -2.87 28.02
N THR A 244 4.25 -2.67 26.75
CA THR A 244 3.34 -3.55 25.99
C THR A 244 4.02 -4.32 24.85
N ASN A 245 5.24 -3.93 24.42
CA ASN A 245 6.00 -4.54 23.30
C ASN A 245 5.15 -4.82 22.03
N VAL A 246 4.18 -3.95 21.71
CA VAL A 246 3.27 -4.15 20.56
C VAL A 246 3.82 -3.44 19.33
N SER A 247 3.87 -4.17 18.21
CA SER A 247 4.22 -3.65 16.90
C SER A 247 3.04 -2.92 16.24
N GLY A 248 3.35 -2.04 15.29
CA GLY A 248 2.35 -1.53 14.37
C GLY A 248 1.89 -2.61 13.40
N ALA A 249 0.58 -2.74 13.20
CA ALA A 249 0.00 -3.52 12.12
C ALA A 249 0.31 -2.90 10.75
N GLY A 250 0.39 -3.74 9.71
CA GLY A 250 0.46 -3.27 8.33
C GLY A 250 -0.88 -2.69 7.89
N GLY A 251 -0.84 -1.66 7.04
CA GLY A 251 -2.03 -1.10 6.40
C GLY A 251 -2.55 -2.04 5.32
N SER A 252 -3.88 -2.15 5.20
CA SER A 252 -4.48 -2.93 4.11
C SER A 252 -4.12 -2.39 2.73
N GLY A 253 -4.12 -3.28 1.75
CA GLY A 253 -4.02 -2.91 0.33
C GLY A 253 -5.30 -2.26 -0.19
N THR A 254 -5.26 -1.91 -1.47
CA THR A 254 -6.42 -1.40 -2.21
C THR A 254 -6.29 -1.75 -3.68
N VAL A 255 -7.41 -1.79 -4.40
CA VAL A 255 -7.45 -1.73 -5.85
C VAL A 255 -8.27 -0.51 -6.22
N ILE A 256 -7.76 0.31 -7.14
CA ILE A 256 -8.44 1.49 -7.64
C ILE A 256 -8.51 1.40 -9.16
N LEU A 257 -9.71 1.55 -9.70
CA LEU A 257 -9.97 1.57 -11.13
C LEU A 257 -10.55 2.92 -11.52
N ARG A 258 -10.03 3.52 -12.59
CA ARG A 258 -10.53 4.78 -13.14
C ARG A 258 -10.75 4.68 -14.64
N TYR A 259 -11.91 5.15 -15.10
CA TYR A 259 -12.24 5.22 -16.52
C TYR A 259 -13.13 6.41 -16.82
N GLN A 260 -13.02 6.91 -18.05
CA GLN A 260 -13.77 8.08 -18.49
C GLN A 260 -15.28 7.80 -18.47
N LYS A 261 -16.05 8.78 -17.99
CA LYS A 261 -17.49 8.78 -18.12
C LYS A 261 -17.86 9.22 -19.54
N MET A 262 -18.50 8.32 -20.28
CA MET A 262 -18.93 8.60 -21.65
C MET A 262 -20.33 9.20 -21.70
N TYR A 263 -20.55 10.12 -22.63
CA TYR A 263 -21.85 10.75 -22.89
C TYR A 263 -22.39 10.30 -24.26
N PRO A 264 -23.70 10.01 -24.38
CA PRO A 264 -24.74 10.06 -23.35
C PRO A 264 -24.47 9.06 -22.21
N LYS A 265 -24.87 9.43 -20.98
CA LYS A 265 -24.34 8.88 -19.72
C LYS A 265 -24.23 7.35 -19.74
N SER A 266 -23.00 6.85 -19.86
CA SER A 266 -22.69 5.42 -19.73
C SER A 266 -22.94 4.94 -18.28
N PRO A 267 -23.52 3.74 -18.07
CA PRO A 267 -23.73 3.19 -16.74
C PRO A 267 -22.40 2.96 -16.00
N VAL A 268 -22.46 2.75 -14.69
CA VAL A 268 -21.29 2.34 -13.92
C VAL A 268 -20.96 0.89 -14.30
N LEU A 269 -19.86 0.67 -15.00
CA LEU A 269 -19.56 -0.57 -15.73
C LEU A 269 -19.02 -1.71 -14.86
N PHE A 270 -18.65 -1.42 -13.60
CA PHE A 270 -18.28 -2.46 -12.62
C PHE A 270 -19.37 -2.66 -11.55
N GLY A 271 -20.57 -2.11 -11.77
CA GLY A 271 -21.65 -2.05 -10.76
C GLY A 271 -21.31 -1.12 -9.58
N ASN A 272 -22.13 -1.12 -8.52
CA ASN A 272 -21.83 -0.37 -7.28
C ASN A 272 -20.91 -1.16 -6.34
N LEU A 273 -19.88 -1.81 -6.87
CA LEU A 273 -18.90 -2.54 -6.08
C LEU A 273 -17.81 -1.59 -5.60
N GLY A 274 -17.43 -1.75 -4.32
CA GLY A 274 -16.55 -0.80 -3.64
C GLY A 274 -17.20 0.58 -3.47
N THR A 275 -16.38 1.58 -3.17
CA THR A 275 -16.83 2.98 -3.17
C THR A 275 -16.68 3.54 -4.58
N VAL A 276 -17.79 4.00 -5.16
CA VAL A 276 -17.82 4.63 -6.48
C VAL A 276 -17.95 6.14 -6.31
N THR A 277 -17.05 6.88 -6.93
CA THR A 277 -17.09 8.35 -6.98
C THR A 277 -16.95 8.85 -8.41
N THR A 278 -17.38 10.09 -8.65
CA THR A 278 -17.09 10.80 -9.91
C THR A 278 -16.13 11.92 -9.60
N ILE A 279 -15.07 12.03 -10.41
CA ILE A 279 -14.11 13.13 -10.35
C ILE A 279 -14.04 13.81 -11.70
N THR A 280 -13.66 15.09 -11.71
CA THR A 280 -13.40 15.84 -12.94
C THR A 280 -11.92 16.20 -12.97
N ILE A 281 -11.22 15.81 -14.04
CA ILE A 281 -9.83 16.18 -14.29
C ILE A 281 -9.78 16.98 -15.59
N GLY A 282 -9.42 18.25 -15.50
CA GLY A 282 -9.55 19.18 -16.63
C GLY A 282 -11.02 19.35 -17.02
N GLN A 283 -11.38 18.94 -18.24
CA GLN A 283 -12.75 19.01 -18.78
C GLN A 283 -13.43 17.63 -18.86
N THR A 284 -12.80 16.59 -18.32
CA THR A 284 -13.27 15.20 -18.47
C THR A 284 -13.71 14.64 -17.13
N ASP A 285 -14.90 14.04 -17.11
CA ASP A 285 -15.43 13.30 -15.96
C ASP A 285 -14.95 11.84 -15.99
N TYR A 286 -14.65 11.30 -14.82
CA TYR A 286 -14.23 9.91 -14.64
C TYR A 286 -15.04 9.23 -13.53
N TYR A 287 -15.35 7.95 -13.73
CA TYR A 287 -15.73 7.07 -12.63
C TYR A 287 -14.46 6.53 -11.97
N VAL A 288 -14.43 6.56 -10.64
CA VAL A 288 -13.38 5.97 -9.81
C VAL A 288 -13.99 4.97 -8.86
N HIS A 289 -13.53 3.72 -8.94
CA HIS A 289 -13.88 2.66 -8.01
C HIS A 289 -12.72 2.41 -7.06
N VAL A 290 -12.99 2.46 -5.75
CA VAL A 290 -12.02 2.10 -4.71
C VAL A 290 -12.51 0.83 -4.01
N PHE A 291 -11.71 -0.22 -4.09
CA PHE A 291 -11.97 -1.49 -3.43
C PHE A 291 -11.12 -1.58 -2.16
N SER A 292 -11.81 -1.67 -1.02
CA SER A 292 -11.22 -1.99 0.29
C SER A 292 -11.05 -3.50 0.43
N VAL A 293 -10.53 -4.01 1.56
CA VAL A 293 -10.31 -5.44 1.81
C VAL A 293 -11.56 -6.28 1.51
N GLY A 294 -11.39 -7.32 0.69
CA GLY A 294 -12.44 -8.25 0.31
C GLY A 294 -12.22 -8.86 -1.07
N THR A 295 -13.22 -9.62 -1.51
CA THR A 295 -13.29 -10.20 -2.85
C THR A 295 -14.54 -9.65 -3.54
N TYR A 296 -14.36 -9.13 -4.76
CA TYR A 296 -15.40 -8.53 -5.57
C TYR A 296 -15.39 -9.20 -6.95
N ASN A 297 -16.57 -9.57 -7.44
CA ASN A 297 -16.74 -10.19 -8.75
C ASN A 297 -17.82 -9.43 -9.50
N THR A 298 -17.57 -9.14 -10.78
CA THR A 298 -18.52 -8.45 -11.65
C THR A 298 -18.30 -8.83 -13.10
N THR A 299 -19.20 -8.33 -13.95
CA THR A 299 -19.12 -8.43 -15.41
C THR A 299 -19.39 -7.06 -15.99
N VAL A 300 -18.56 -6.66 -16.96
CA VAL A 300 -18.63 -5.36 -17.66
C VAL A 300 -19.84 -5.27 -18.58
#